data_AF-A0A061NCW5-F1
#
_entry.id   AF-A0A061NCW5-F1
#
_cell.length_a   1.000
_cell.length_b   1.000
_cell.length_c   1.000
_cell.angle_alpha   90.00
_cell.angle_beta   90.00
_cell.angle_gamma   90.00
#
_symmetry.space_group_name_H-M   'P 1'
#
loop_
_entity.id
_entity.type
_entity.pdbx_description
1 polymer ?
#
loop_
_entity_poly.entity_id
_entity_poly.type
_entity_poly.pdbx_seq_one_letter_code
_entity_poly.pdbx_strand_id
1 'polypeptide(L)'
;MKPRFVQSSTLKKLEQQPGFECVATAAVSNEHHVQNVIDHLLGGIIIASDLESGQAIAKVSEFRHRIVTLDGDVINPGGSMTGGSEKKKRPRTTRS
;
A
#
# COMPACT_ATOMS: atom_id res chain seq x y z
N MET A 1 -4.22 20.17 -7.28
CA MET A 1 -4.38 18.69 -7.23
C MET A 1 -5.47 18.37 -6.23
N LYS A 2 -6.36 17.38 -6.49
CA LYS A 2 -7.47 17.02 -5.58
C LYS A 2 -7.06 15.80 -4.75
N PRO A 3 -7.30 15.76 -3.43
CA PRO A 3 -6.93 14.63 -2.60
C PRO A 3 -7.75 13.40 -3.02
N ARG A 4 -7.11 12.24 -3.09
CA ARG A 4 -7.70 11.00 -3.58
C ARG A 4 -7.91 10.06 -2.40
N PHE A 5 -9.07 10.17 -1.77
CA PHE A 5 -9.45 9.29 -0.66
C PHE A 5 -9.98 7.95 -1.17
N VAL A 6 -9.78 6.90 -0.37
CA VAL A 6 -10.47 5.62 -0.57
C VAL A 6 -11.95 5.81 -0.24
N GLN A 7 -12.84 5.52 -1.19
CA GLN A 7 -14.28 5.63 -0.97
C GLN A 7 -14.75 4.62 0.09
N SER A 8 -15.75 4.99 0.88
CA SER A 8 -16.28 4.15 1.97
C SER A 8 -16.78 2.77 1.51
N SER A 9 -17.32 2.68 0.29
CA SER A 9 -17.74 1.41 -0.32
C SER A 9 -16.55 0.50 -0.65
N THR A 10 -15.44 1.07 -1.11
CA THR A 10 -14.19 0.35 -1.37
C THR A 10 -13.55 -0.07 -0.05
N LEU A 11 -13.49 0.83 0.93
CA LEU A 11 -12.98 0.55 2.28
C LEU A 11 -13.63 -0.71 2.90
N LYS A 12 -14.96 -0.79 2.88
CA LYS A 12 -15.67 -1.99 3.38
C LYS A 12 -15.28 -3.28 2.66
N LYS A 13 -14.96 -3.21 1.36
CA LYS A 13 -14.50 -4.39 0.61
C LYS A 13 -13.06 -4.75 0.98
N LEU A 14 -12.23 -3.75 1.23
CA LEU A 14 -10.83 -3.92 1.64
C LEU A 14 -10.70 -4.52 3.03
N GLU A 15 -11.54 -4.10 3.98
CA GLU A 15 -11.61 -4.68 5.34
C GLU A 15 -11.90 -6.19 5.35
N GLN A 16 -12.48 -6.72 4.27
CA GLN A 16 -12.74 -8.15 4.10
C GLN A 16 -11.61 -8.89 3.37
N GLN A 17 -10.58 -8.17 2.90
CA GLN A 17 -9.44 -8.80 2.24
C GLN A 17 -8.42 -9.27 3.28
N PRO A 18 -7.94 -10.52 3.19
CA PRO A 18 -6.79 -10.97 3.94
C PRO A 18 -5.59 -10.04 3.71
N GLY A 19 -4.89 -9.72 4.79
CA GLY A 19 -3.69 -8.89 4.73
C GLY A 19 -3.94 -7.40 4.45
N PHE A 20 -5.18 -6.91 4.52
CA PHE A 20 -5.44 -5.48 4.60
C PHE A 20 -5.18 -5.00 6.03
N GLU A 21 -4.27 -4.02 6.19
CA GLU A 21 -3.92 -3.48 7.50
C GLU A 21 -4.70 -2.19 7.79
N CYS A 22 -4.53 -1.17 6.94
CA CYS A 22 -5.22 0.11 7.07
C CYS A 22 -5.01 1.02 5.85
N VAL A 23 -5.62 2.20 5.87
CA VAL A 23 -5.25 3.32 4.98
C VAL A 23 -4.16 4.15 5.67
N ALA A 24 -3.15 4.57 4.94
CA ALA A 24 -1.96 5.22 5.51
C ALA A 24 -2.27 6.50 6.31
N THR A 25 -3.32 7.26 5.96
CA THR A 25 -3.75 8.42 6.76
C THR A 25 -4.23 8.05 8.16
N ALA A 26 -4.71 6.83 8.39
CA ALA A 26 -5.06 6.34 9.72
C ALA A 26 -3.83 5.94 10.55
N ALA A 27 -2.69 5.70 9.90
CA ALA A 27 -1.45 5.26 10.55
C ALA A 27 -0.54 6.42 11.00
N VAL A 28 -0.84 7.66 10.61
CA VAL A 28 -0.03 8.84 10.98
C VAL A 28 -0.84 9.76 11.89
N SER A 29 -0.26 10.13 13.02
CA SER A 29 -0.80 11.16 13.93
C SER A 29 -0.06 12.47 13.69
N ASN A 30 -0.77 13.57 13.48
CA ASN A 30 -0.18 14.84 13.06
C ASN A 30 -0.82 16.04 13.74
N GLU A 31 -0.05 17.12 13.85
CA GLU A 31 -0.58 18.42 14.21
C GLU A 31 -1.45 18.96 13.06
N HIS A 32 -2.65 19.46 13.41
CA HIS A 32 -3.70 19.88 12.46
C HIS A 32 -3.23 20.80 11.32
N HIS A 33 -2.11 21.51 11.49
CA HIS A 33 -1.60 22.48 10.53
C HIS A 33 -1.04 21.85 9.23
N VAL A 34 -0.68 20.55 9.21
CA VAL A 34 -0.19 19.84 8.01
C VAL A 34 -1.16 18.81 7.43
N GLN A 35 -2.34 18.63 8.02
CA GLN A 35 -3.27 17.55 7.67
C GLN A 35 -3.61 17.50 6.17
N ASN A 36 -3.83 18.67 5.54
CA ASN A 36 -4.13 18.74 4.10
C ASN A 36 -3.01 18.17 3.21
N VAL A 37 -1.75 18.40 3.57
CA VAL A 37 -0.60 17.87 2.79
C VAL A 37 -0.52 16.36 2.96
N ILE A 38 -0.76 15.88 4.17
CA ILE A 38 -0.72 14.45 4.51
C ILE A 38 -1.85 13.70 3.83
N ASP A 39 -3.07 14.23 3.86
CA ASP A 39 -4.21 13.66 3.16
C ASP A 39 -3.97 13.60 1.65
N HIS A 40 -3.30 14.60 1.07
CA HIS A 40 -2.92 14.60 -0.34
C HIS A 40 -1.87 13.54 -0.68
N LEU A 41 -0.89 13.34 0.19
CA LEU A 41 0.22 12.41 -0.04
C LEU A 41 -0.17 10.96 0.28
N LEU A 42 -0.96 10.75 1.33
CA LEU A 42 -1.23 9.44 1.94
C LEU A 42 -2.67 8.98 1.83
N GLY A 43 -3.65 9.85 1.54
CA GLY A 43 -5.08 9.50 1.56
C GLY A 43 -5.51 8.44 0.54
N GLY A 44 -4.67 8.21 -0.47
CA GLY A 44 -4.86 7.18 -1.49
C GLY A 44 -3.93 5.98 -1.34
N ILE A 45 -3.21 5.86 -0.21
CA ILE A 45 -2.27 4.77 0.05
C ILE A 45 -2.91 3.75 0.98
N ILE A 46 -2.94 2.49 0.53
CA ILE A 46 -3.41 1.35 1.30
C ILE A 46 -2.20 0.57 1.81
N ILE A 47 -2.23 0.13 3.06
CA ILE A 47 -1.19 -0.71 3.67
C ILE A 47 -1.65 -2.17 3.65
N ALA A 48 -0.78 -3.05 3.16
CA ALA A 48 -0.99 -4.50 3.12
C ALA A 48 0.10 -5.24 3.90
N SER A 49 -0.17 -6.46 4.34
CA SER A 49 0.80 -7.31 5.04
C SER A 49 2.00 -7.66 4.14
N ASP A 50 1.73 -8.10 2.92
CA ASP A 50 2.69 -8.65 1.97
C ASP A 50 2.27 -8.40 0.52
N LEU A 51 3.12 -8.79 -0.44
CA LEU A 51 2.91 -8.52 -1.86
C LEU A 51 1.72 -9.30 -2.46
N GLU A 52 1.46 -10.52 -2.00
CA GLU A 52 0.35 -11.35 -2.49
C GLU A 52 -0.99 -10.74 -2.08
N SER A 53 -1.12 -10.40 -0.80
CA SER A 53 -2.25 -9.67 -0.24
C SER A 53 -2.42 -8.30 -0.93
N GLY A 54 -1.32 -7.59 -1.15
CA GLY A 54 -1.30 -6.34 -1.89
C GLY A 54 -1.86 -6.46 -3.31
N GLN A 55 -1.54 -7.53 -4.05
CA GLN A 55 -2.07 -7.76 -5.40
C GLN A 55 -3.57 -8.06 -5.39
N ALA A 56 -4.07 -8.79 -4.40
CA ALA A 56 -5.51 -9.05 -4.23
C ALA A 56 -6.27 -7.74 -3.95
N ILE A 57 -5.75 -6.93 -3.02
CA ILE A 57 -6.27 -5.60 -2.68
C ILE A 57 -6.24 -4.67 -3.91
N ALA A 58 -5.20 -4.75 -4.74
CA ALA A 58 -5.11 -3.97 -5.97
C ALA A 58 -6.26 -4.28 -6.93
N LYS A 59 -6.62 -5.55 -7.11
CA LYS A 59 -7.74 -5.96 -7.97
C LYS A 59 -9.08 -5.46 -7.42
N VAL A 60 -9.32 -5.61 -6.13
CA VAL A 60 -10.57 -5.17 -5.47
C VAL A 60 -10.75 -3.65 -5.52
N SER A 61 -9.64 -2.92 -5.45
CA SER A 61 -9.60 -1.46 -5.57
C SER A 61 -9.42 -0.97 -7.02
N GLU A 62 -9.53 -1.86 -8.01
CA GLU A 62 -9.44 -1.58 -9.45
C GLU A 62 -8.13 -0.90 -9.86
N PHE A 63 -7.03 -1.17 -9.15
CA PHE A 63 -5.70 -0.59 -9.37
C PHE A 63 -5.70 0.95 -9.33
N ARG A 64 -6.64 1.54 -8.57
CA ARG A 64 -6.84 2.99 -8.47
C ARG A 64 -5.98 3.65 -7.39
N HIS A 65 -5.37 2.86 -6.53
CA HIS A 65 -4.69 3.29 -5.32
C HIS A 65 -3.26 2.74 -5.29
N ARG A 66 -2.38 3.46 -4.61
CA ARG A 66 -1.05 2.94 -4.31
C ARG A 66 -1.18 2.00 -3.11
N ILE A 67 -0.50 0.86 -3.15
CA ILE A 67 -0.49 -0.10 -2.06
C ILE A 67 0.96 -0.29 -1.62
N VAL A 68 1.19 -0.29 -0.32
CA VAL A 68 2.52 -0.47 0.28
C VAL A 68 2.43 -1.65 1.23
N THR A 69 3.38 -2.57 1.15
CA THR A 69 3.45 -3.73 2.05
C THR A 69 4.28 -3.40 3.29
N LEU A 70 4.12 -4.15 4.38
CA LEU A 70 4.97 -4.02 5.57
C LEU A 70 6.45 -4.31 5.27
N ASP A 71 6.72 -5.12 4.24
CA ASP A 71 8.07 -5.42 3.75
C ASP A 71 8.71 -4.28 2.94
N GLY A 72 7.95 -3.23 2.63
CA GLY A 72 8.38 -2.06 1.86
C GLY A 72 8.19 -2.19 0.35
N ASP A 73 7.50 -3.22 -0.13
CA ASP A 73 7.15 -3.33 -1.55
C ASP A 73 5.97 -2.40 -1.88
N VAL A 74 5.97 -1.87 -3.11
CA VAL A 74 4.97 -0.91 -3.57
C VAL A 74 4.28 -1.41 -4.83
N ILE A 75 2.95 -1.33 -4.86
CA ILE A 75 2.14 -1.50 -6.06
C ILE A 75 1.56 -0.13 -6.40
N ASN A 76 1.88 0.37 -7.60
CA ASN A 76 1.42 1.67 -8.08
C ASN A 76 0.05 1.55 -8.75
N PRO A 77 -0.70 2.66 -8.84
CA PRO A 77 -1.88 2.73 -9.69
C PRO A 77 -1.56 2.27 -11.12
N GLY A 78 -2.47 1.50 -11.72
CA GLY A 78 -2.22 0.81 -13.00
C GLY A 78 -1.44 -0.50 -12.88
N GLY A 79 -1.05 -0.92 -11.68
CA GLY A 79 -0.56 -2.28 -11.39
C GLY A 79 0.94 -2.50 -11.55
N SER A 80 1.74 -1.47 -11.85
CA SER A 80 3.20 -1.61 -11.85
C SER A 80 3.73 -1.78 -10.42
N MET A 81 4.77 -2.59 -10.24
CA MET A 81 5.31 -2.93 -8.93
C MET A 81 6.74 -2.40 -8.77
N THR A 82 7.06 -1.88 -7.59
CA THR A 82 8.39 -1.37 -7.20
C THR A 82 8.75 -2.02 -5.87
N GLY A 83 9.69 -2.96 -5.88
CA GLY A 83 10.02 -3.80 -4.73
C GLY A 83 10.52 -5.18 -5.16
N GLY A 84 11.10 -5.96 -4.25
CA GLY A 84 11.45 -7.36 -4.47
C GLY A 84 12.75 -7.71 -5.23
N SER A 85 13.55 -6.76 -5.72
CA SER A 85 14.78 -7.10 -6.47
C SER A 85 16.04 -7.33 -5.61
N GLU A 86 16.14 -6.72 -4.42
CA GLU A 86 17.36 -6.82 -3.61
C GLU A 86 17.36 -7.99 -2.60
N LYS A 87 16.18 -8.45 -2.16
CA LYS A 87 16.09 -9.55 -1.17
C LYS A 87 16.14 -10.96 -1.78
N LYS A 88 15.92 -11.13 -3.10
CA LYS A 88 15.79 -12.46 -3.75
C LYS A 88 17.05 -13.01 -4.44
N LYS A 89 18.19 -12.30 -4.42
CA LYS A 89 19.43 -12.79 -5.09
C LYS A 89 20.68 -12.69 -4.22
N ARG A 90 20.76 -13.50 -3.16
CA ARG A 90 22.04 -14.05 -2.72
C ARG A 90 21.85 -15.52 -2.32
N PRO A 91 22.05 -16.48 -3.23
CA PRO A 91 22.43 -17.81 -2.77
C PRO A 91 23.75 -17.63 -2.00
N ARG A 92 23.72 -17.92 -0.70
CA ARG A 92 24.93 -18.10 0.11
C ARG A 92 25.62 -19.34 -0.45
N THR A 93 26.42 -19.17 -1.50
CA THR A 93 27.27 -20.25 -2.00
C THR A 93 28.28 -20.53 -0.91
N THR A 94 28.05 -21.64 -0.22
CA THR A 94 28.99 -22.31 0.66
C THR A 94 30.33 -22.38 -0.08
N ARG A 95 31.34 -21.66 0.42
CA ARG A 95 32.72 -21.93 0.03
C ARG A 95 33.13 -23.20 0.76
N SER A 96 33.52 -24.18 -0.05
CA SER A 96 34.24 -25.40 0.29
C SER A 96 35.48 -25.14 1.13
#